data_AF-A0A9D9HLM2-F1
#
_entry.id   AF-A0A9D9HLM2-F1
#
_cell.length_a   1.000
_cell.length_b   1.000
_cell.length_c   1.000
_cell.angle_alpha   90.00
_cell.angle_beta   90.00
_cell.angle_gamma   90.00
#
_symmetry.space_group_name_H-M   'P 1'
#
loop_
_entity.id
_entity.type
_entity.pdbx_description
1 polymer ?
#
loop_
_entity_poly.entity_id
_entity_poly.type
_entity_poly.pdbx_seq_one_letter_code
_entity_poly.pdbx_strand_id
1 'polypeptide(L)'
;MDIDEMANAAMGFAMYDNFRKAMDKQSVADDEGAPRPARTWYVILQGRQNGPFSLGELVSMASSGSISSATYVWKQGMEDWIPASSVAELSSVFQDQTKTDADESQGK
;
A
#
# COMPACT_ATOMS: atom_id res chain seq x y z
N MET A 1 30.46 48.91 21.47
CA MET A 1 29.39 47.90 21.48
C MET A 1 28.28 48.53 20.67
N ASP A 2 28.33 48.26 19.37
CA ASP A 2 27.86 49.16 18.32
C ASP A 2 26.53 48.66 17.78
N ILE A 3 25.60 49.58 17.52
CA ILE A 3 24.20 49.27 17.24
C ILE A 3 24.04 48.53 15.89
N ASP A 4 24.96 48.72 14.95
CA ASP A 4 24.97 48.03 13.64
C ASP A 4 25.27 46.53 13.73
N GLU A 5 26.00 46.06 14.76
CA GLU A 5 26.29 44.63 14.96
C GLU A 5 25.22 43.90 15.79
N MET A 6 24.16 44.60 16.20
CA MET A 6 22.98 43.98 16.85
C MET A 6 21.85 43.68 15.84
N ALA A 7 21.87 44.32 14.67
CA ALA A 7 20.88 44.11 13.60
C ALA A 7 21.09 42.80 12.83
N ASN A 8 22.35 42.40 12.59
CA ASN A 8 22.67 41.16 11.85
C ASN A 8 22.47 39.89 12.71
N ALA A 9 22.63 40.01 14.04
CA ALA A 9 22.36 38.93 14.99
C ALA A 9 20.85 38.66 15.23
N ALA A 10 20.00 39.68 15.07
CA ALA A 10 18.55 39.56 15.22
C ALA A 10 17.88 38.79 14.06
N MET A 11 18.40 38.89 12.83
CA MET A 11 17.91 38.09 11.69
C MET A 11 18.27 36.60 11.80
N GLY A 12 19.35 36.25 12.50
CA GLY A 12 19.71 34.85 12.79
C GLY A 12 18.71 34.16 13.72
N PHE A 13 18.17 34.88 14.72
CA PHE A 13 17.16 34.34 15.64
C PHE A 13 15.76 34.22 15.01
N ALA A 14 15.35 35.20 14.19
CA ALA A 14 14.05 35.15 13.50
C ALA A 14 14.00 34.07 12.38
N MET A 15 15.13 33.83 11.70
CA MET A 15 15.23 32.74 10.73
C MET A 15 15.34 31.36 11.41
N TYR A 16 15.97 31.27 12.59
CA TYR A 16 16.01 30.05 13.41
C TYR A 16 14.62 29.65 13.94
N ASP A 17 13.78 30.61 14.35
CA ASP A 17 12.39 30.34 14.77
C ASP A 17 11.55 29.79 13.61
N ASN A 18 11.65 30.40 12.42
CA ASN A 18 10.91 29.97 11.23
C ASN A 18 11.45 28.64 10.65
N PHE A 19 12.77 28.39 10.76
CA PHE A 19 13.40 27.12 10.36
C PHE A 19 13.05 25.98 11.32
N ARG A 20 12.94 26.24 12.64
CA ARG A 20 12.44 25.26 13.63
C ARG A 20 10.98 24.90 13.35
N LYS A 21 10.14 25.88 13.00
CA LYS A 21 8.74 25.65 12.62
C LYS A 21 8.58 24.96 11.24
N ALA A 22 9.54 25.16 10.33
CA ALA A 22 9.59 24.46 9.06
C ALA A 22 10.19 23.04 9.15
N MET A 23 11.13 22.77 10.06
CA MET A 23 11.63 21.41 10.34
C MET A 23 10.60 20.55 11.08
N ASP A 24 9.82 21.14 12.00
CA ASP A 24 8.66 20.48 12.62
C ASP A 24 7.61 20.06 11.57
N LYS A 25 7.43 20.87 10.51
CA LYS A 25 6.46 20.61 9.44
C LYS A 25 7.01 19.84 8.23
N GLN A 26 8.31 19.51 8.22
CA GLN A 26 8.96 18.80 7.11
C GLN A 26 9.80 17.59 7.56
N SER A 27 9.65 17.15 8.81
CA SER A 27 10.19 15.89 9.33
C SER A 27 9.11 15.03 10.00
N VAL A 28 7.88 15.11 9.49
CA VAL A 28 6.76 14.22 9.83
C VAL A 28 5.98 13.83 8.57
N ALA A 29 6.72 13.30 7.58
CA ALA A 29 6.15 12.44 6.55
C ALA A 29 6.68 10.99 6.68
N ASP A 30 7.19 10.65 7.87
CA ASP A 30 7.22 9.28 8.37
C ASP A 30 5.95 9.10 9.19
N ASP A 31 4.88 8.86 8.43
CA ASP A 31 3.76 7.97 8.73
C ASP A 31 3.83 7.31 10.12
N GLU A 32 2.92 7.76 10.96
CA GLU A 32 2.60 7.19 12.26
C GLU A 32 2.39 5.67 12.17
N GLY A 33 3.31 4.89 12.75
CA GLY A 33 2.95 3.78 13.65
C GLY A 33 2.14 2.59 13.12
N ALA A 34 2.07 2.34 11.80
CA ALA A 34 1.54 1.08 11.27
C ALA A 34 2.53 0.43 10.28
N PRO A 35 2.89 -0.86 10.44
CA PRO A 35 3.67 -1.54 9.42
C PRO A 35 2.82 -1.61 8.14
N ARG A 36 3.11 -0.75 7.16
CA ARG A 36 2.48 -0.83 5.83
C ARG A 36 2.71 -2.25 5.30
N PRO A 37 1.66 -2.95 4.84
CA PRO A 37 1.81 -4.32 4.36
C PRO A 37 2.77 -4.31 3.17
N ALA A 38 3.87 -5.06 3.29
CA ALA A 38 4.89 -5.14 2.26
C ALA A 38 4.25 -5.64 0.96
N ARG A 39 4.14 -4.74 -0.04
CA ARG A 39 3.67 -5.08 -1.37
C ARG A 39 4.76 -5.88 -2.07
N THR A 40 4.65 -7.21 -1.97
CA THR A 40 5.63 -8.17 -2.48
C THR A 40 5.01 -9.22 -3.40
N TRP A 41 3.71 -9.10 -3.68
CA TRP A 41 2.96 -10.05 -4.49
C TRP A 41 2.75 -9.56 -5.91
N TYR A 42 2.74 -10.48 -6.87
CA TYR A 42 2.51 -10.23 -8.28
C TYR A 42 1.48 -11.22 -8.81
N VAL A 43 0.71 -10.81 -9.81
CA VAL A 43 -0.34 -11.62 -10.43
C VAL A 43 -0.29 -11.54 -11.94
N ILE A 44 -0.71 -12.60 -12.64
CA ILE A 44 -0.86 -12.58 -14.10
C ILE A 44 -2.33 -12.32 -14.46
N LEU A 45 -2.60 -11.11 -14.94
CA LEU A 45 -3.89 -10.71 -15.48
C LEU A 45 -3.81 -10.61 -16.99
N GLN A 46 -4.66 -11.35 -17.71
CA GLN A 46 -4.71 -11.33 -19.17
C GLN A 46 -3.33 -11.58 -19.83
N GLY A 47 -2.51 -12.45 -19.23
CA GLY A 47 -1.16 -12.75 -19.72
C GLY A 47 -0.10 -11.69 -19.41
N ARG A 48 -0.43 -10.65 -18.63
CA ARG A 48 0.52 -9.63 -18.17
C ARG A 48 0.70 -9.67 -16.66
N GLN A 49 1.95 -9.60 -16.21
CA GLN A 49 2.28 -9.43 -14.81
C GLN A 49 1.84 -8.05 -14.32
N ASN A 50 1.08 -8.03 -13.23
CA ASN A 50 0.64 -6.83 -12.53
C ASN A 50 1.16 -6.92 -11.08
N GLY A 51 1.61 -5.79 -10.53
CA GLY A 51 2.13 -5.68 -9.17
C GLY A 51 3.30 -4.71 -9.06
N PRO A 52 3.91 -4.55 -7.87
CA PRO A 52 3.66 -5.35 -6.66
C PRO A 52 2.41 -4.92 -5.86
N PHE A 53 1.64 -5.90 -5.42
CA PHE A 53 0.47 -5.78 -4.57
C PHE A 53 0.74 -6.31 -3.16
N SER A 54 -0.05 -5.85 -2.21
CA SER A 54 -0.16 -6.46 -0.88
C SER A 54 -1.12 -7.64 -0.89
N LEU A 55 -1.04 -8.50 0.13
CA LEU A 55 -2.00 -9.58 0.30
C LEU A 55 -3.45 -9.06 0.39
N GLY A 56 -3.68 -7.96 1.11
CA GLY A 56 -5.01 -7.37 1.22
C GLY A 56 -5.56 -6.91 -0.13
N GLU A 57 -4.71 -6.33 -0.99
CA GLU A 57 -5.09 -6.00 -2.37
C GLU A 57 -5.41 -7.25 -3.19
N LEU A 58 -4.64 -8.34 -3.05
CA LEU A 58 -4.95 -9.61 -3.71
C LEU A 58 -6.31 -10.17 -3.27
N VAL A 59 -6.61 -10.13 -1.98
CA VAL A 59 -7.90 -10.56 -1.42
C VAL A 59 -9.02 -9.71 -2.00
N SER A 60 -8.89 -8.38 -2.03
CA SER A 60 -9.89 -7.51 -2.67
C SER A 60 -10.04 -7.79 -4.16
N MET A 61 -8.96 -8.04 -4.90
CA MET A 61 -9.00 -8.40 -6.31
C MET A 61 -9.67 -9.76 -6.53
N ALA A 62 -9.43 -10.74 -5.65
CA ALA A 62 -10.08 -12.04 -5.68
C ALA A 62 -11.58 -11.91 -5.38
N SER A 63 -11.97 -11.12 -4.37
CA SER A 63 -13.37 -10.84 -4.04
C SER A 63 -14.11 -10.03 -5.10
N SER A 64 -13.39 -9.23 -5.88
CA SER A 64 -13.93 -8.43 -7.00
C SER A 64 -14.06 -9.26 -8.29
N GLY A 65 -13.50 -10.48 -8.33
CA GLY A 65 -13.39 -11.27 -9.56
C GLY A 65 -12.35 -10.76 -10.55
N SER A 66 -11.46 -9.85 -10.13
CA SER A 66 -10.34 -9.37 -10.96
C SER A 66 -9.28 -10.44 -11.17
N ILE A 67 -9.05 -11.31 -10.17
CA ILE A 67 -8.27 -12.54 -10.29
C ILE A 67 -9.16 -13.74 -10.00
N SER A 68 -8.79 -14.91 -10.49
CA SER A 68 -9.52 -16.17 -10.30
C SER A 68 -8.62 -17.22 -9.64
N SER A 69 -9.19 -18.34 -9.18
CA SER A 69 -8.45 -19.44 -8.57
C SER A 69 -7.38 -20.02 -9.49
N ALA A 70 -7.56 -19.92 -10.82
CA ALA A 70 -6.60 -20.32 -11.85
C ALA A 70 -5.55 -19.24 -12.19
N THR A 71 -5.69 -18.02 -11.67
CA THR A 71 -4.72 -16.94 -11.89
C THR A 71 -3.41 -17.28 -11.19
N TYR A 72 -2.30 -17.16 -11.92
CA TYR A 72 -0.97 -17.34 -11.34
C TYR A 72 -0.58 -16.13 -10.50
N VAL A 73 -0.14 -16.41 -9.28
CA VAL A 73 0.36 -15.44 -8.32
C VAL A 73 1.75 -15.85 -7.86
N TRP A 74 2.59 -14.87 -7.59
CA TRP A 74 3.96 -15.08 -7.11
C TRP A 74 4.29 -14.02 -6.07
N LYS A 75 5.14 -14.36 -5.12
CA LYS A 75 5.62 -13.43 -4.10
C LYS A 75 7.13 -13.40 -4.08
N GLN A 76 7.71 -12.26 -3.70
CA GLN A 76 9.15 -12.18 -3.49
C GLN A 76 9.60 -13.23 -2.45
N GLY A 77 10.46 -14.16 -2.88
CA GLY A 77 10.92 -15.30 -2.08
C GLY A 77 10.22 -16.64 -2.39
N MET A 78 9.27 -16.68 -3.33
CA MET A 78 8.79 -17.94 -3.92
C MET A 78 9.70 -18.42 -5.04
N GLU A 79 9.83 -19.74 -5.16
CA GLU A 79 10.60 -20.39 -6.24
C GLU A 79 9.91 -20.23 -7.60
N ASP A 80 8.58 -20.42 -7.64
CA ASP A 80 7.80 -20.41 -8.87
C ASP A 80 6.42 -19.76 -8.71
N TRP A 81 5.81 -19.37 -9.83
CA TRP A 81 4.43 -18.89 -9.89
C TRP A 81 3.48 -20.03 -9.56
N ILE A 82 2.59 -19.82 -8.59
CA ILE A 82 1.60 -20.80 -8.18
C ILE A 82 0.19 -20.27 -8.44
N PRO A 83 -0.81 -21.13 -8.67
CA PRO A 83 -2.18 -20.67 -8.82
C PRO A 83 -2.68 -20.02 -7.52
N ALA A 84 -3.53 -19.01 -7.64
CA ALA A 84 -4.11 -18.29 -6.51
C ALA A 84 -4.89 -19.24 -5.58
N SER A 85 -5.47 -20.31 -6.13
CA SER A 85 -6.11 -21.38 -5.36
C SER A 85 -5.17 -22.14 -4.42
N SER A 86 -3.86 -22.17 -4.71
CA SER A 86 -2.85 -22.80 -3.84
C SER A 86 -2.40 -21.90 -2.70
N VAL A 87 -2.72 -20.60 -2.74
CA VAL A 87 -2.45 -19.67 -1.65
C VAL A 87 -3.63 -19.74 -0.69
N ALA A 88 -3.44 -20.37 0.48
CA ALA A 88 -4.49 -20.57 1.48
C ALA A 88 -5.29 -19.28 1.80
N GLU A 89 -4.60 -18.13 1.84
CA GLU A 89 -5.19 -16.82 2.12
C GLU A 89 -6.18 -16.37 1.03
N LEU A 90 -5.97 -16.78 -0.23
CA LEU A 90 -6.86 -16.52 -1.35
C LEU A 90 -7.85 -17.66 -1.60
N SER A 91 -7.47 -18.92 -1.30
CA SER A 91 -8.33 -20.10 -1.45
C SER A 91 -9.67 -19.91 -0.74
N SER A 92 -9.67 -19.37 0.48
CA SER A 92 -10.89 -19.06 1.24
C SER A 92 -11.77 -18.03 0.53
N VAL A 93 -11.17 -17.02 -0.10
CA VAL A 93 -11.90 -15.98 -0.85
C VAL A 93 -12.59 -16.57 -2.08
N PHE A 94 -11.89 -17.44 -2.82
CA PHE A 94 -12.47 -18.07 -4.02
C PHE A 94 -13.60 -19.06 -3.71
N GLN A 95 -13.57 -19.72 -2.54
CA GLN A 95 -14.67 -20.58 -2.10
C GLN A 95 -15.96 -19.76 -1.88
N ASP A 96 -15.85 -18.57 -1.30
CA ASP A 96 -16.98 -17.65 -1.12
C ASP A 96 -17.50 -17.09 -2.46
N GLN A 97 -16.62 -16.76 -3.41
CA GLN A 97 -17.00 -16.27 -4.75
C GLN A 97 -17.85 -17.28 -5.53
N THR A 98 -17.56 -18.59 -5.39
CA THR A 98 -18.38 -19.64 -6.03
C THR A 98 -19.81 -19.73 -5.47
N LYS A 99 -20.13 -18.98 -4.41
CA LYS A 99 -21.47 -18.92 -3.81
C LYS A 99 -22.26 -17.64 -4.15
N THR A 100 -21.67 -16.64 -4.81
CA THR A 100 -22.34 -15.34 -5.05
C THR A 100 -22.87 -15.12 -6.47
N ASP A 101 -22.44 -15.87 -7.49
CA ASP A 101 -23.01 -15.77 -8.86
C ASP A 101 -24.32 -16.55 -9.05
N ALA A 102 -24.77 -17.30 -8.02
CA ALA A 102 -25.96 -18.15 -8.11
C ALA A 102 -27.20 -17.62 -7.36
N ASP A 103 -27.12 -16.50 -6.63
CA ASP A 103 -28.24 -16.04 -5.78
C ASP A 103 -28.18 -14.52 -5.48
N GLU A 104 -28.34 -13.66 -6.49
CA GLU A 104 -28.84 -12.28 -6.26
C GLU A 104 -29.52 -11.69 -7.50
N SER A 105 -30.57 -12.37 -7.96
CA SER A 105 -31.69 -11.69 -8.60
C SER A 105 -32.69 -11.35 -7.49
N GLN A 106 -32.57 -10.19 -6.83
CA GLN A 106 -33.68 -9.59 -6.11
C GLN A 106 -33.49 -8.08 -5.83
N GLY A 107 -34.16 -7.29 -6.66
CA GLY A 107 -35.06 -6.24 -6.17
C GLY A 107 -34.46 -4.90 -5.72
N LYS A 108 -34.59 -3.91 -6.60
CA LYS A 108 -35.35 -2.71 -6.23
C LYS A 108 -36.21 -2.23 -7.39
#